data_AF-G9XS57-F1
#
_entry.id   AF-G9XS57-F1
#
_cell.length_a   1.000
_cell.length_b   1.000
_cell.length_c   1.000
_cell.angle_alpha   90.00
_cell.angle_beta   90.00
_cell.angle_gamma   90.00
#
_symmetry.space_group_name_H-M   'P 1'
#
loop_
_entity.id
_entity.type
_entity.pdbx_description
1 polymer ?
#
loop_
_entity_poly.entity_id
_entity_poly.type
_entity_poly.pdbx_seq_one_letter_code
_entity_poly.pdbx_strand_id
1 'polypeptide(L)'
;MKFLLGTKDLLLKSSDVNLTESLLEYYLRNKAFLEEFEPKRDPSFFTYEGQYNQLEKEVVDADQKVSFHFYIFNSTFAPQLR
;
A
#
# COMPACT_ATOMS: atom_id res chain seq x y z
N MET A 1 -1.02 -0.27 -14.89
CA MET A 1 0.06 0.70 -15.30
C MET A 1 0.99 0.94 -14.11
N LYS A 2 2.32 0.78 -14.24
CA LYS A 2 3.27 0.96 -13.12
C LYS A 2 3.88 2.36 -13.11
N PHE A 3 3.71 3.10 -12.02
CA PHE A 3 4.32 4.41 -11.81
C PHE A 3 5.30 4.39 -10.64
N LEU A 4 6.45 5.02 -10.85
CA LEU A 4 7.46 5.26 -9.83
C LEU A 4 7.97 6.69 -9.98
N LEU A 5 7.70 7.53 -8.99
CA LEU A 5 8.26 8.88 -8.88
C LEU A 5 9.15 8.96 -7.63
N GLY A 6 10.25 9.70 -7.70
CA GLY A 6 11.22 9.79 -6.62
C GLY A 6 11.58 11.22 -6.28
N THR A 7 11.80 11.46 -5.00
CA THR A 7 12.58 12.59 -4.48
C THR A 7 13.88 12.03 -3.90
N LYS A 8 14.66 12.88 -3.23
CA LYS A 8 15.86 12.44 -2.51
C LYS A 8 15.55 11.33 -1.49
N ASP A 9 14.48 11.50 -0.71
CA ASP A 9 14.22 10.68 0.48
C ASP A 9 12.93 9.83 0.35
N LEU A 10 12.14 10.02 -0.70
CA LEU A 10 10.82 9.39 -0.86
C LEU A 10 10.61 8.81 -2.26
N LEU A 11 9.87 7.72 -2.33
CA LEU A 11 9.36 7.09 -3.55
C LEU A 11 7.83 7.04 -3.50
N LEU A 12 7.18 7.46 -4.57
CA LEU A 12 5.76 7.26 -4.80
C LEU A 12 5.59 6.09 -5.79
N LYS A 13 4.91 5.02 -5.36
CA LYS A 13 4.67 3.80 -6.15
C LYS A 13 3.18 3.64 -6.42
N SER A 14 2.78 3.24 -7.63
CA SER A 14 1.42 2.75 -7.88
C SER A 14 1.15 1.45 -7.11
N SER A 15 -0.12 1.11 -6.87
CA SER A 15 -0.52 -0.19 -6.31
C SER A 15 0.11 -1.36 -7.06
N ASP A 16 0.54 -2.35 -6.29
CA ASP A 16 1.10 -3.61 -6.78
C ASP A 16 0.88 -4.65 -5.66
N VAL A 17 0.39 -5.84 -6.00
CA VAL A 17 0.12 -6.92 -5.02
C VAL A 17 1.38 -7.33 -4.25
N ASN A 18 2.57 -7.07 -4.77
CA ASN A 18 3.83 -7.31 -4.07
C ASN A 18 4.04 -6.36 -2.87
N LEU A 19 3.19 -5.32 -2.70
CA LEU A 19 3.23 -4.42 -1.55
C LEU A 19 2.42 -4.93 -0.34
N THR A 20 1.73 -6.08 -0.47
CA THR A 20 0.79 -6.60 0.54
C THR A 20 1.38 -6.65 1.93
N GLU A 21 2.58 -7.23 2.09
CA GLU A 21 3.24 -7.36 3.39
C GLU A 21 3.61 -6.00 3.98
N SER A 22 4.20 -5.10 3.17
CA SER A 22 4.57 -3.76 3.62
C SER A 22 3.35 -2.91 4.03
N LEU A 23 2.21 -3.05 3.34
CA LEU A 23 0.97 -2.37 3.73
C LEU A 23 0.37 -2.94 5.00
N LEU A 24 0.34 -4.26 5.13
CA LEU A 24 -0.13 -4.91 6.35
C LEU A 24 0.70 -4.46 7.56
N GLU A 25 2.03 -4.50 7.45
CA GLU A 25 2.94 -4.01 8.48
C GLU A 25 2.70 -2.54 8.83
N TYR A 26 2.49 -1.68 7.82
CA TYR A 26 2.20 -0.27 8.02
C TYR A 26 0.91 -0.07 8.83
N TYR A 27 -0.19 -0.71 8.44
CA TYR A 27 -1.46 -0.54 9.13
C TYR A 27 -1.46 -1.16 10.52
N LEU A 28 -0.79 -2.30 10.72
CA LEU A 28 -0.65 -2.91 12.05
C LEU A 28 0.16 -2.02 13.00
N ARG A 29 1.31 -1.50 12.54
CA ARG A 29 2.17 -0.62 13.33
C ARG A 29 1.47 0.68 13.73
N ASN A 30 0.67 1.25 12.82
CA ASN A 30 0.04 2.55 13.01
C ASN A 30 -1.43 2.46 13.47
N LYS A 31 -1.96 1.26 13.73
CA LYS A 31 -3.40 1.04 13.99
C LYS A 31 -3.97 1.98 15.05
N ALA A 32 -3.31 2.07 16.21
CA ALA A 32 -3.76 2.90 17.33
C ALA A 32 -3.75 4.39 16.99
N PHE A 33 -2.81 4.84 16.15
CA PHE A 33 -2.76 6.23 15.69
C PHE A 33 -3.83 6.52 14.64
N LEU A 34 -4.02 5.63 13.67
CA LEU A 34 -4.94 5.84 12.55
C LEU A 34 -6.42 5.66 12.92
N GLU A 35 -6.74 4.89 13.97
CA GLU A 35 -8.12 4.58 14.36
C GLU A 35 -8.97 5.82 14.67
N GLU A 36 -8.37 6.92 15.15
CA GLU A 36 -9.07 8.19 15.40
C GLU A 36 -9.36 8.99 14.11
N PHE A 37 -8.52 8.83 13.08
CA PHE A 37 -8.55 9.66 11.87
C PHE A 37 -9.14 8.95 10.65
N GLU A 38 -9.27 7.63 10.69
CA GLU A 38 -9.78 6.82 9.59
C GLU A 38 -11.17 6.21 9.87
N PRO A 39 -11.93 5.87 8.83
CA PRO A 39 -13.14 5.07 8.99
C PRO A 39 -12.85 3.73 9.66
N LYS A 40 -13.81 3.24 10.44
CA LYS A 40 -13.73 1.91 11.04
C LYS A 40 -13.51 0.86 9.95
N ARG A 41 -12.41 0.12 10.05
CA ARG A 41 -12.05 -0.97 9.14
C ARG A 41 -12.58 -2.29 9.67
N ASP A 42 -13.04 -3.14 8.76
CA ASP A 42 -13.37 -4.53 9.08
C ASP A 42 -12.09 -5.28 9.54
N PRO A 43 -12.17 -6.24 10.48
CA PRO A 43 -11.00 -7.01 10.91
C PRO A 43 -10.22 -7.68 9.77
N SER A 44 -10.90 -8.07 8.68
CA SER A 44 -10.27 -8.62 7.48
C SER A 44 -9.25 -7.67 6.83
N PHE A 45 -9.42 -6.35 6.99
CA PHE A 45 -8.47 -5.35 6.50
C PHE A 45 -7.08 -5.52 7.12
N PHE A 46 -6.98 -6.04 8.35
CA PHE A 46 -5.71 -6.26 9.05
C PHE A 46 -5.17 -7.68 8.84
N THR A 47 -5.49 -8.30 7.70
CA THR A 47 -4.98 -9.61 7.30
C THR A 47 -4.23 -9.51 5.97
N TYR A 48 -3.33 -10.46 5.71
CA TYR A 48 -2.63 -10.53 4.43
C TYR A 48 -3.62 -10.64 3.26
N GLU A 49 -4.60 -11.54 3.37
CA GLU A 49 -5.60 -11.76 2.33
C GLU A 49 -6.43 -10.50 2.06
N GLY A 50 -6.85 -9.78 3.11
CA GLY A 50 -7.60 -8.53 2.95
C GLY A 50 -6.78 -7.44 2.26
N GLN A 51 -5.50 -7.28 2.61
CA GLN A 51 -4.61 -6.32 1.94
C GLN A 51 -4.31 -6.74 0.49
N TYR A 52 -4.11 -8.04 0.22
CA TYR A 52 -3.91 -8.57 -1.12
C TYR A 52 -5.12 -8.27 -2.02
N ASN A 53 -6.32 -8.61 -1.55
CA ASN A 53 -7.56 -8.39 -2.29
C ASN A 53 -7.82 -6.91 -2.57
N GLN A 54 -7.49 -6.03 -1.61
CA GLN A 54 -7.56 -4.58 -1.79
C GLN A 54 -6.59 -4.11 -2.89
N LEU A 55 -5.32 -4.52 -2.83
CA LEU A 55 -4.31 -4.18 -3.83
C LEU A 55 -4.64 -4.74 -5.21
N GLU A 56 -5.15 -5.96 -5.29
CA GLU A 56 -5.59 -6.58 -6.55
C GLU A 56 -6.70 -5.73 -7.20
N LYS A 57 -7.70 -5.32 -6.42
CA LYS A 57 -8.76 -4.42 -6.89
C LYS A 57 -8.19 -3.10 -7.39
N GLU A 58 -7.26 -2.49 -6.67
CA GLU A 58 -6.64 -1.23 -7.07
C GLU A 58 -5.85 -1.35 -8.38
N VAL A 59 -5.16 -2.48 -8.58
CA VAL A 59 -4.46 -2.77 -9.84
C VAL A 59 -5.45 -2.90 -10.99
N VAL A 60 -6.54 -3.64 -10.80
CA VAL A 60 -7.61 -3.80 -11.81
C VAL A 60 -8.27 -2.45 -12.12
N ASP A 61 -8.64 -1.68 -11.11
CA ASP A 61 -9.24 -0.35 -11.28
C ASP A 61 -8.31 0.60 -12.06
N ALA A 62 -6.99 0.56 -11.78
CA ALA A 62 -6.01 1.39 -12.46
C ALA A 62 -5.84 1.00 -13.94
N ASP A 63 -5.88 -0.30 -14.26
CA ASP A 63 -5.84 -0.78 -15.64
C ASP A 63 -7.11 -0.40 -16.42
N GLN A 64 -8.25 -0.36 -15.74
CA GLN A 64 -9.52 0.13 -16.30
C GLN A 64 -9.66 1.65 -16.27
N LYS A 65 -8.69 2.38 -15.70
CA LYS A 65 -8.69 3.85 -15.54
C LYS A 65 -9.86 4.38 -14.70
N VAL A 66 -10.34 3.59 -13.74
CA VAL A 66 -11.43 3.93 -12.83
C VAL A 66 -10.91 4.67 -11.60
N SER A 67 -9.82 4.18 -11.02
CA SER A 67 -9.18 4.79 -9.85
C SER A 67 -7.67 4.55 -9.88
N PHE A 68 -6.91 5.42 -9.21
CA PHE A 68 -5.45 5.28 -9.11
C PHE A 68 -5.04 5.49 -7.65
N HIS A 69 -4.40 4.48 -7.08
CA HIS A 69 -3.89 4.51 -5.71
C HIS A 69 -2.37 4.49 -5.73
N PHE A 70 -1.78 5.25 -4.82
CA PHE A 70 -0.34 5.40 -4.71
C PHE A 70 0.10 5.32 -3.26
N TYR A 71 1.30 4.78 -3.06
CA TYR A 71 1.90 4.53 -1.77
C TYR A 71 3.26 5.21 -1.68
N ILE A 72 3.55 5.78 -0.50
CA ILE A 72 4.81 6.46 -0.22
C ILE A 72 5.73 5.53 0.55
N PHE A 73 6.94 5.37 0.03
CA PHE A 73 8.03 4.63 0.65
C PHE A 73 9.21 5.55 0.88
N ASN A 74 10.03 5.27 1.89
CA ASN A 74 11.34 5.90 1.99
C ASN A 74 12.24 5.40 0.86
N SER A 75 12.99 6.30 0.22
CA SER A 75 13.97 5.93 -0.82
C SER A 75 15.16 5.15 -0.24
N THR A 76 15.47 5.36 1.05
CA THR A 76 16.65 4.81 1.74
C THR A 76 16.48 3.37 2.23
N PHE A 77 15.37 2.70 1.93
CA PHE A 77 15.21 1.26 2.17
C PHE A 77 14.73 0.54 0.90
N ALA A 78 15.70 0.17 0.06
CA ALA A 78 15.57 -1.06 -0.70
C ALA A 78 16.32 -2.15 0.09
N PRO A 79 15.65 -2.99 0.91
CA PRO A 79 16.29 -4.22 1.32
C PRO A 79 16.54 -5.00 0.03
N GLN A 80 17.82 -5.15 -0.30
CA GLN A 80 18.22 -5.99 -1.42
C GLN A 80 17.82 -7.41 -1.05
N LEU A 81 16.89 -7.98 -1.83
CA LEU A 81 16.58 -9.40 -1.82
C LEU A 81 17.91 -10.16 -1.96
N ARG A 82 18.27 -10.93 -0.93
CA ARG A 82 19.25 -12.01 -1.00
C ARG A 82 18.50 -13.33 -1.01
#